data_AF-A0A6P6G786-F1
#
_entry.id   AF-A0A6P6G786-F1
#
_cell.length_a   1.000
_cell.length_b   1.000
_cell.length_c   1.000
_cell.angle_alpha   90.00
_cell.angle_beta   90.00
_cell.angle_gamma   90.00
#
_symmetry.space_group_name_H-M   'P 1'
#
loop_
_entity.id
_entity.type
_entity.pdbx_description
1 polymer ?
#
loop_
_entity_poly.entity_id
_entity_poly.type
_entity_poly.pdbx_seq_one_letter_code
_entity_poly.pdbx_strand_id
1 'polypeptide(L)'
;MYVVKRDGRQEAVHFDKITARLKKLSYGLSIEHCDPVLVAQKVCAGVYKGVTTSQLDELAAETAAALTANHPDYASLAARIVVSNLHKNTKKSFSETIKIMYNHVSERSGLKAPLIADDVYEIIMKNAARLDSEIIYDRDFEYDYFGFKTLERSYLLKVQGKVVERPQHMLMRVSVGIHKDDIDSVIKTYHMMSQRWFTHASPTLFNAGTPRPQVCVVEADTDSDSCLSAFLDSGQQGMGSTLFKPN
;
A
#
# COMPACT_ATOMS: atom_id res chain seq x y z
N MET A 1 10.02 6.74 -30.71
CA MET A 1 10.46 6.80 -29.29
C MET A 1 10.24 5.41 -28.68
N TYR A 2 11.17 4.91 -27.86
CA TYR A 2 11.09 3.55 -27.29
C TYR A 2 10.97 3.59 -25.77
N VAL A 3 10.13 2.72 -25.22
CA VAL A 3 10.00 2.43 -23.79
C VAL A 3 10.66 1.09 -23.45
N VAL A 4 11.25 1.01 -22.26
CA VAL A 4 11.79 -0.23 -21.71
C VAL A 4 10.71 -0.89 -20.86
N LYS A 5 10.27 -2.07 -21.26
CA LYS A 5 9.33 -2.89 -20.48
C LYS A 5 9.97 -3.40 -19.19
N ARG A 6 9.11 -3.86 -18.27
CA ARG A 6 9.52 -4.52 -17.02
C ARG A 6 10.35 -5.80 -17.27
N ASP A 7 10.18 -6.45 -18.42
CA ASP A 7 10.95 -7.62 -18.85
C ASP A 7 12.29 -7.26 -19.54
N GLY A 8 12.63 -5.96 -19.63
CA GLY A 8 13.83 -5.45 -20.28
C GLY A 8 13.73 -5.26 -21.79
N ARG A 9 12.62 -5.68 -22.43
CA ARG A 9 12.44 -5.50 -23.87
C ARG A 9 12.12 -4.05 -24.22
N GLN A 10 12.63 -3.60 -25.36
CA GLN A 10 12.29 -2.29 -25.91
C GLN A 10 11.06 -2.40 -26.81
N GLU A 11 10.09 -1.51 -26.61
CA GLU A 11 8.92 -1.40 -27.47
C GLU A 11 8.72 0.07 -27.89
N ALA A 12 8.20 0.31 -29.09
CA ALA A 12 7.82 1.65 -29.51
C ALA A 12 6.70 2.19 -28.61
N VAL A 13 6.76 3.47 -28.26
CA VAL A 13 5.68 4.15 -27.52
C VAL A 13 4.48 4.25 -28.45
N HIS A 14 3.40 3.54 -28.12
CA HIS A 14 2.13 3.62 -28.82
C HIS A 14 1.12 4.39 -27.97
N PHE A 15 0.66 5.53 -28.48
CA PHE A 15 -0.36 6.35 -27.84
C PHE A 15 -1.60 5.52 -27.48
N ASP A 16 -2.09 4.71 -28.43
CA ASP A 16 -3.27 3.88 -28.25
C ASP A 16 -3.16 2.92 -27.07
N LYS A 17 -1.96 2.40 -26.78
CA LYS A 17 -1.75 1.48 -25.64
C LYS A 17 -1.83 2.21 -24.30
N ILE A 18 -1.34 3.45 -24.23
CA ILE A 18 -1.44 4.28 -23.03
C ILE A 18 -2.91 4.64 -22.80
N THR A 19 -3.58 5.15 -23.83
CA THR A 19 -4.99 5.53 -23.76
C THR A 19 -5.90 4.35 -23.42
N ALA A 20 -5.71 3.19 -24.05
CA ALA A 20 -6.49 1.99 -23.76
C ALA A 20 -6.33 1.54 -22.31
N ARG A 21 -5.12 1.66 -21.75
CA ARG A 21 -4.86 1.36 -20.34
C ARG A 21 -5.57 2.34 -19.40
N LEU A 22 -5.49 3.65 -19.67
CA LEU A 22 -6.15 4.66 -18.85
C LEU A 22 -7.69 4.50 -18.90
N LYS A 23 -8.25 4.22 -20.09
CA LYS A 23 -9.68 3.91 -20.26
C LYS A 23 -10.12 2.69 -19.46
N LYS A 24 -9.28 1.66 -19.34
CA LYS A 24 -9.59 0.49 -18.50
C LYS A 24 -9.66 0.83 -17.00
N LEU A 25 -8.91 1.84 -16.56
CA LEU A 25 -8.86 2.28 -15.15
C LEU A 25 -9.92 3.35 -14.83
N SER A 26 -10.52 3.98 -15.83
CA SER A 26 -11.56 5.00 -15.68
C SER A 26 -12.99 4.44 -15.53
N TYR A 27 -13.13 3.18 -15.09
CA TYR A 27 -14.46 2.57 -14.92
C TYR A 27 -15.28 3.32 -13.85
N GLY A 28 -16.54 3.61 -14.15
CA GLY A 28 -17.43 4.33 -13.22
C GLY A 28 -17.06 5.79 -12.95
N LEU A 29 -16.12 6.37 -13.72
CA LEU A 29 -15.83 7.81 -13.70
C LEU A 29 -16.64 8.51 -14.80
N SER A 30 -16.96 9.79 -14.61
CA SER A 30 -17.66 10.56 -15.63
C SER A 30 -16.74 10.82 -16.83
N ILE A 31 -17.11 10.30 -17.99
CA ILE A 31 -16.35 10.50 -19.25
C ILE A 31 -16.38 11.98 -19.68
N GLU A 32 -17.42 12.73 -19.29
CA GLU A 32 -17.56 14.14 -19.63
C GLU A 32 -16.59 15.03 -18.84
N HIS A 33 -16.24 14.63 -17.62
CA HIS A 33 -15.38 15.42 -16.73
C HIS A 33 -13.96 14.86 -16.61
N CYS A 34 -13.80 13.54 -16.74
CA CYS A 34 -12.52 12.85 -16.69
C CYS A 34 -12.22 12.23 -18.05
N ASP A 35 -11.41 12.91 -18.87
CA ASP A 35 -10.97 12.42 -20.17
C ASP A 35 -9.60 11.72 -20.06
N PRO A 36 -9.53 10.38 -20.21
CA PRO A 36 -8.28 9.65 -20.21
C PRO A 36 -7.38 9.99 -21.41
N VAL A 37 -7.96 10.52 -22.51
CA VAL A 37 -7.22 10.92 -23.71
C VAL A 37 -6.40 12.16 -23.43
N LEU A 38 -6.97 13.16 -22.74
CA LEU A 38 -6.24 14.36 -22.30
C LEU A 38 -5.02 14.01 -21.44
N VAL A 39 -5.18 13.07 -20.50
CA VAL A 39 -4.06 12.57 -19.68
C VAL A 39 -3.00 11.92 -20.57
N ALA A 40 -3.41 11.02 -21.48
CA ALA A 40 -2.47 10.35 -22.39
C ALA A 40 -1.69 11.33 -23.27
N GLN A 41 -2.33 12.40 -23.76
CA GLN A 41 -1.68 13.44 -24.58
C GLN A 41 -0.59 14.17 -23.77
N LYS A 42 -0.92 14.62 -22.57
CA LYS A 42 0.04 15.29 -21.68
C LYS A 42 1.20 14.38 -21.29
N VAL A 43 0.92 13.10 -21.01
CA VAL A 43 1.96 12.11 -20.71
C VAL A 43 2.89 11.94 -21.91
N CYS A 44 2.35 11.78 -23.12
CA CYS A 44 3.16 11.60 -24.33
C CYS A 44 4.08 12.79 -24.63
N ALA A 45 3.66 14.01 -24.29
CA ALA A 45 4.51 15.19 -24.41
C ALA A 45 5.69 15.17 -23.42
N GLY A 46 5.54 14.52 -22.27
CA GLY A 46 6.58 14.39 -21.24
C GLY A 46 7.49 13.16 -21.38
N VAL A 47 7.26 12.28 -22.36
CA VAL A 47 8.07 11.06 -22.52
C VAL A 47 9.42 11.38 -23.18
N TYR A 48 10.48 10.74 -22.69
CA TYR A 48 11.81 10.74 -23.30
C TYR A 48 12.24 9.33 -23.71
N LYS A 49 13.28 9.25 -24.56
CA LYS A 49 13.80 7.98 -25.08
C LYS A 49 14.40 7.15 -23.93
N GLY A 50 13.96 5.90 -23.79
CA GLY A 50 14.47 4.96 -22.78
C GLY A 50 13.71 4.99 -21.45
N VAL A 51 12.59 5.72 -21.35
CA VAL A 51 11.73 5.66 -20.16
C VAL A 51 11.27 4.23 -19.90
N THR A 52 11.24 3.81 -18.63
CA THR A 52 10.68 2.51 -18.26
C THR A 52 9.16 2.57 -18.21
N THR A 53 8.49 1.43 -18.43
CA THR A 53 7.01 1.38 -18.32
C THR A 53 6.51 1.70 -16.92
N SER A 54 7.32 1.52 -15.88
CA SER A 54 6.95 1.88 -14.50
C SER A 54 7.03 3.39 -14.25
N GLN A 55 8.05 4.06 -14.81
CA GLN A 55 8.15 5.53 -14.79
C GLN A 55 7.07 6.18 -15.66
N LEU A 56 6.69 5.56 -16.77
CA LEU A 56 5.60 6.04 -17.61
C LEU A 56 4.25 6.02 -16.85
N ASP A 57 3.98 4.94 -16.13
CA ASP A 57 2.78 4.83 -15.28
C ASP A 57 2.80 5.85 -14.13
N GLU A 58 3.98 6.11 -13.56
CA GLU A 58 4.17 7.14 -12.52
C GLU A 58 3.88 8.55 -13.05
N LEU A 59 4.46 8.90 -14.20
CA LEU A 59 4.20 10.18 -14.87
C LEU A 59 2.72 10.34 -15.22
N ALA A 60 2.05 9.26 -15.63
CA ALA A 60 0.62 9.27 -15.90
C ALA A 60 -0.22 9.55 -14.66
N ALA A 61 0.17 8.96 -13.52
CA ALA A 61 -0.51 9.22 -12.26
C ALA A 61 -0.28 10.65 -11.76
N GLU A 62 0.95 11.17 -11.84
CA GLU A 62 1.26 12.56 -11.48
C GLU A 62 0.50 13.56 -12.36
N THR A 63 0.43 13.29 -13.66
CA THR A 63 -0.31 14.12 -14.62
C THR A 63 -1.81 14.11 -14.30
N ALA A 64 -2.38 12.95 -13.98
CA ALA A 64 -3.78 12.85 -13.55
C ALA A 64 -4.00 13.57 -12.21
N ALA A 65 -3.09 13.43 -11.24
CA ALA A 65 -3.19 14.10 -9.95
C ALA A 65 -3.17 15.63 -10.11
N ALA A 66 -2.34 16.17 -11.01
CA ALA A 66 -2.32 17.60 -11.32
C ALA A 66 -3.65 18.11 -11.94
N LEU A 67 -4.37 17.25 -12.66
CA LEU A 67 -5.68 17.55 -13.24
C LEU A 67 -6.83 17.47 -12.24
N THR A 68 -6.57 17.09 -10.99
CA THR A 68 -7.57 17.12 -9.90
C THR A 68 -8.16 18.52 -9.70
N ALA A 69 -7.39 19.57 -9.99
CA ALA A 69 -7.87 20.96 -9.95
C ALA A 69 -9.06 21.22 -10.90
N ASN A 70 -9.21 20.41 -11.95
CA ASN A 70 -10.33 20.52 -12.90
C ASN A 70 -11.55 19.71 -12.41
N HIS A 71 -11.34 18.48 -11.96
CA HIS A 71 -12.41 17.61 -11.46
C HIS A 71 -11.88 16.54 -10.50
N PRO A 72 -12.57 16.22 -9.40
CA PRO A 72 -12.14 15.21 -8.43
C PRO A 72 -11.97 13.79 -9.00
N ASP A 73 -12.71 13.41 -10.05
CA ASP A 73 -12.55 12.10 -10.71
C ASP A 73 -11.12 11.84 -11.21
N TYR A 74 -10.36 12.89 -11.55
CA TYR A 74 -8.95 12.74 -11.91
C TYR A 74 -8.09 12.26 -10.73
N ALA A 75 -8.44 12.60 -9.49
CA ALA A 75 -7.76 12.06 -8.30
C ALA A 75 -8.01 10.55 -8.17
N SER A 76 -9.26 10.11 -8.36
CA SER A 76 -9.59 8.67 -8.37
C SER A 76 -8.87 7.93 -9.51
N LEU A 77 -8.80 8.53 -10.70
CA LEU A 77 -8.03 7.95 -11.81
C LEU A 77 -6.54 7.87 -11.47
N ALA A 78 -5.95 8.95 -10.93
CA ALA A 78 -4.55 9.00 -10.52
C ALA A 78 -4.23 7.89 -9.51
N ALA A 79 -5.04 7.75 -8.47
CA ALA A 79 -4.87 6.72 -7.46
C ALA A 79 -4.89 5.31 -8.06
N ARG A 80 -5.86 5.02 -8.94
CA ARG A 80 -5.96 3.73 -9.63
C ARG A 80 -4.75 3.44 -10.52
N ILE A 81 -4.18 4.45 -11.17
CA ILE A 81 -2.96 4.28 -11.97
C ILE A 81 -1.78 3.88 -11.08
N VAL A 82 -1.56 4.58 -9.96
CA VAL A 82 -0.43 4.26 -9.05
C VAL A 82 -0.61 2.86 -8.45
N VAL A 83 -1.80 2.53 -7.97
CA VAL A 83 -2.10 1.20 -7.41
C VAL A 83 -1.86 0.11 -8.46
N SER A 84 -2.35 0.33 -9.69
CA SER A 84 -2.10 -0.60 -10.81
C SER A 84 -0.60 -0.74 -11.12
N ASN A 85 0.18 0.35 -11.02
CA ASN A 85 1.62 0.31 -11.20
C ASN A 85 2.29 -0.53 -10.09
N LEU A 86 1.93 -0.30 -8.82
CA LEU A 86 2.45 -1.06 -7.69
C LEU A 86 2.13 -2.55 -7.83
N HIS A 87 0.89 -2.91 -8.18
CA HIS A 87 0.50 -4.31 -8.37
C HIS A 87 1.29 -5.01 -9.48
N LYS A 88 1.76 -4.29 -10.50
CA LYS A 88 2.64 -4.85 -11.54
C LYS A 88 4.10 -4.96 -11.12
N ASN A 89 4.53 -4.18 -10.13
CA ASN A 89 5.90 -4.18 -9.62
C ASN A 89 6.07 -5.10 -8.39
N THR A 90 4.97 -5.57 -7.80
CA THR A 90 4.94 -6.42 -6.59
C THR A 90 4.31 -7.78 -6.86
N LYS A 91 4.69 -8.78 -6.07
CA LYS A 91 4.08 -10.10 -6.14
C LYS A 91 2.63 -10.08 -5.66
N LYS A 92 1.81 -10.99 -6.19
CA LYS A 92 0.40 -11.10 -5.77
C LYS A 92 0.28 -11.81 -4.42
N SER A 93 0.83 -13.01 -4.29
CA SER A 93 0.76 -13.80 -3.05
C SER A 93 1.40 -13.06 -1.87
N PHE A 94 0.70 -13.02 -0.74
CA PHE A 94 1.20 -12.43 0.50
C PHE A 94 2.27 -13.31 1.11
N SER A 95 2.03 -14.62 1.21
CA SER A 95 3.01 -15.57 1.74
C SER A 95 4.34 -15.56 0.98
N GLU A 96 4.33 -15.46 -0.35
CA GLU A 96 5.56 -15.31 -1.13
C GLU A 96 6.30 -14.00 -0.86
N THR A 97 5.56 -12.90 -0.70
CA THR A 97 6.11 -11.59 -0.38
C THR A 97 6.80 -11.61 0.99
N ILE A 98 6.15 -12.22 1.98
CA ILE A 98 6.70 -12.39 3.33
C ILE A 98 7.96 -13.26 3.32
N LYS A 99 8.01 -14.35 2.53
CA LYS A 99 9.23 -15.14 2.35
C LYS A 99 10.41 -14.33 1.82
N ILE A 100 10.17 -13.40 0.89
CA ILE A 100 11.23 -12.54 0.34
C ILE A 100 11.71 -11.56 1.40
N MET A 101 10.79 -10.97 2.17
CA MET A 101 11.12 -10.03 3.25
C MET A 101 11.88 -10.71 4.40
N TYR A 102 11.54 -11.95 4.71
CA TYR A 102 12.20 -12.73 5.75
C TYR A 102 13.60 -13.17 5.33
N ASN A 103 13.77 -13.67 4.10
CA ASN A 103 15.06 -14.09 3.57
C ASN A 103 15.92 -12.93 3.02
N HIS A 104 15.54 -11.68 3.32
CA HIS A 104 16.26 -10.52 2.83
C HIS A 104 17.68 -10.45 3.38
N VAL A 105 18.63 -10.18 2.48
CA VAL A 105 20.05 -10.00 2.80
C VAL A 105 20.43 -8.57 2.48
N SER A 106 21.07 -7.90 3.43
CA SER A 106 21.56 -6.54 3.24
C SER A 106 22.77 -6.56 2.29
N GLU A 107 22.67 -5.89 1.14
CA GLU A 107 23.77 -5.82 0.16
C GLU A 107 25.04 -5.18 0.73
N ARG A 108 24.90 -4.27 1.71
CA ARG A 108 26.05 -3.55 2.30
C ARG A 108 26.86 -4.42 3.25
N SER A 109 26.20 -5.29 4.01
CA SER A 109 26.84 -6.13 5.03
C SER A 109 26.96 -7.59 4.63
N GLY A 110 26.24 -8.05 3.61
CA GLY A 110 26.13 -9.47 3.25
C GLY A 110 25.43 -10.34 4.29
N LEU A 111 24.92 -9.72 5.38
CA LEU A 111 24.26 -10.41 6.47
C LEU A 111 22.75 -10.49 6.23
N LYS A 112 22.14 -11.56 6.72
CA LYS A 112 20.67 -11.69 6.78
C LYS A 112 20.12 -10.53 7.61
N ALA A 113 19.23 -9.76 7.01
CA ALA A 113 18.55 -8.63 7.61
C ALA A 113 17.05 -8.85 7.42
N PRO A 114 16.45 -9.81 8.17
CA PRO A 114 15.04 -10.12 8.05
C PRO A 114 14.21 -8.90 8.44
N LEU A 115 13.20 -8.58 7.63
CA LEU A 115 12.26 -7.50 7.92
C LEU A 115 11.07 -7.96 8.77
N ILE A 116 10.89 -9.27 8.90
CA ILE A 116 9.79 -9.92 9.61
C ILE A 116 10.36 -10.74 10.77
N ALA A 117 9.68 -10.74 11.91
CA ALA A 117 10.07 -11.55 13.07
C ALA A 117 9.91 -13.05 12.80
N ASP A 118 10.74 -13.88 13.43
CA ASP A 118 10.73 -15.33 13.23
C ASP A 118 9.39 -15.96 13.64
N ASP A 119 8.82 -15.54 14.78
CA ASP A 119 7.53 -16.02 15.29
C ASP A 119 6.39 -15.72 14.32
N VAL A 120 6.34 -14.48 13.82
CA VAL A 120 5.31 -14.02 12.87
C VAL A 120 5.46 -14.72 11.52
N TYR A 121 6.69 -14.93 11.06
CA TYR A 121 6.95 -15.67 9.84
C TYR A 121 6.43 -17.11 9.90
N GLU A 122 6.71 -17.82 10.99
CA GLU A 122 6.25 -19.20 11.20
C GLU A 122 4.71 -19.30 11.20
N ILE A 123 4.03 -18.37 11.88
CA ILE A 123 2.57 -18.31 11.94
C ILE A 123 1.97 -18.07 10.55
N ILE A 124 2.53 -17.11 9.80
CA ILE A 124 2.10 -16.81 8.43
C ILE A 124 2.30 -18.03 7.54
N MET A 125 3.44 -18.70 7.65
CA MET A 125 3.76 -19.86 6.83
C MET A 125 2.87 -21.06 7.11
N LYS A 126 2.54 -21.30 8.39
CA LYS A 126 1.62 -22.36 8.82
C LYS A 126 0.20 -22.14 8.27
N ASN A 127 -0.23 -20.88 8.16
CA ASN A 127 -1.59 -20.50 7.75
C ASN A 127 -1.65 -19.87 6.34
N ALA A 128 -0.61 -20.03 5.53
CA ALA A 128 -0.39 -19.28 4.30
C ALA A 128 -1.57 -19.35 3.31
N ALA A 129 -2.14 -20.55 3.12
CA ALA A 129 -3.25 -20.75 2.19
C ALA A 129 -4.50 -19.98 2.61
N ARG A 130 -4.81 -19.97 3.92
CA ARG A 130 -5.96 -19.26 4.49
C ARG A 130 -5.76 -17.76 4.42
N LEU A 131 -4.58 -17.26 4.81
CA LEU A 131 -4.30 -15.83 4.77
C LEU A 131 -4.27 -15.27 3.34
N ASP A 132 -3.70 -16.01 2.38
CA ASP A 132 -3.65 -15.59 0.98
C ASP A 132 -5.06 -15.52 0.35
N SER A 133 -6.01 -16.39 0.76
CA SER A 133 -7.37 -16.38 0.23
C SER A 133 -8.26 -15.26 0.77
N GLU A 134 -8.01 -14.79 1.99
CA GLU A 134 -8.83 -13.75 2.63
C GLU A 134 -8.48 -12.34 2.15
N ILE A 135 -7.32 -12.16 1.51
CA ILE A 135 -6.86 -10.85 1.06
C ILE A 135 -7.62 -10.41 -0.21
N ILE A 136 -8.28 -9.26 -0.10
CA ILE A 136 -9.03 -8.65 -1.21
C ILE A 136 -8.23 -7.47 -1.76
N TYR A 137 -7.51 -7.71 -2.86
CA TYR A 137 -6.66 -6.70 -3.51
C TYR A 137 -7.43 -5.54 -4.15
N ASP A 138 -8.73 -5.72 -4.42
CA ASP A 138 -9.54 -4.66 -5.02
C ASP A 138 -9.71 -3.46 -4.07
N ARG A 139 -9.60 -3.68 -2.76
CA ARG A 139 -9.63 -2.63 -1.73
C ARG A 139 -8.44 -1.66 -1.83
N ASP A 140 -7.36 -2.04 -2.52
CA ASP A 140 -6.25 -1.12 -2.78
C ASP A 140 -6.67 0.04 -3.71
N PHE A 141 -7.68 -0.15 -4.56
CA PHE A 141 -8.16 0.90 -5.48
C PHE A 141 -9.06 1.94 -4.81
N GLU A 142 -9.43 1.73 -3.54
CA GLU A 142 -10.22 2.68 -2.77
C GLU A 142 -9.35 3.81 -2.19
N TYR A 143 -8.02 3.68 -2.18
CA TYR A 143 -7.13 4.72 -1.67
C TYR A 143 -7.12 5.92 -2.58
N ASP A 144 -7.04 7.10 -1.99
CA ASP A 144 -6.76 8.33 -2.73
C ASP A 144 -5.27 8.41 -3.10
N TYR A 145 -4.92 9.20 -4.12
CA TYR A 145 -3.57 9.33 -4.64
C TYR A 145 -2.59 9.78 -3.56
N PHE A 146 -2.94 10.81 -2.77
CA PHE A 146 -2.07 11.33 -1.72
C PHE A 146 -1.93 10.35 -0.55
N GLY A 147 -3.03 9.69 -0.17
CA GLY A 147 -3.03 8.64 0.85
C GLY A 147 -2.11 7.49 0.45
N PHE A 148 -2.23 7.01 -0.79
CA PHE A 148 -1.38 5.97 -1.33
C PHE A 148 0.11 6.39 -1.39
N LYS A 149 0.42 7.60 -1.87
CA LYS A 149 1.82 8.09 -1.90
C LYS A 149 2.44 8.20 -0.53
N THR A 150 1.64 8.54 0.48
CA THR A 150 2.07 8.55 1.88
C THR A 150 2.39 7.13 2.37
N LEU A 151 1.53 6.16 2.07
CA LEU A 151 1.77 4.74 2.36
C LEU A 151 3.03 4.22 1.66
N GLU A 152 3.18 4.49 0.36
CA GLU A 152 4.33 4.05 -0.45
C GLU A 152 5.66 4.64 0.04
N ARG A 153 5.66 5.90 0.46
CA ARG A 153 6.87 6.57 0.91
C ARG A 153 7.35 6.01 2.24
N SER A 154 6.43 5.85 3.18
CA SER A 154 6.76 5.66 4.60
C SER A 154 6.41 4.27 5.12
N TYR A 155 5.25 3.71 4.79
CA TYR A 155 4.70 2.54 5.49
C TYR A 155 5.00 1.20 4.82
N LEU A 156 5.04 1.16 3.48
CA LEU A 156 5.28 -0.08 2.75
C LEU A 156 6.75 -0.49 2.85
N LEU A 157 6.99 -1.74 3.26
CA LEU A 157 8.34 -2.26 3.41
C LEU A 157 9.06 -2.35 2.05
N LYS A 158 10.34 -1.98 2.07
CA LYS A 158 11.21 -1.92 0.89
C LYS A 158 12.35 -2.92 1.03
N VAL A 159 12.59 -3.67 -0.03
CA VAL A 159 13.75 -4.55 -0.19
C VAL A 159 14.65 -3.94 -1.24
N GLN A 160 15.93 -3.71 -0.92
CA GLN A 160 16.89 -3.06 -1.83
C GLN A 160 16.38 -1.73 -2.43
N GLY A 161 15.68 -0.93 -1.61
CA GLY A 161 15.10 0.35 -2.04
C GLY A 161 13.85 0.24 -2.92
N LYS A 162 13.39 -0.97 -3.26
CA LYS A 162 12.15 -1.21 -4.02
C LYS A 162 11.01 -1.63 -3.09
N VAL A 163 9.84 -1.04 -3.26
CA VAL A 163 8.64 -1.45 -2.54
C VAL A 163 8.24 -2.85 -2.98
N VAL A 164 8.16 -3.76 -2.02
CA VAL A 164 7.76 -5.16 -2.25
C VAL A 164 6.38 -5.48 -1.68
N GLU A 165 5.93 -4.68 -0.71
CA GLU A 165 4.66 -4.84 -0.02
C GLU A 165 3.52 -4.10 -0.72
N ARG A 166 2.32 -4.69 -0.74
CA ARG A 166 1.07 -3.99 -1.08
C ARG A 166 0.38 -3.44 0.16
N PRO A 167 -0.50 -2.43 0.07
CA PRO A 167 -1.24 -1.95 1.23
C PRO A 167 -2.00 -3.08 1.95
N GLN A 168 -2.66 -3.99 1.22
CA GLN A 168 -3.28 -5.16 1.85
C GLN A 168 -2.29 -6.10 2.56
N HIS A 169 -1.08 -6.27 2.03
CA HIS A 169 -0.04 -7.09 2.67
C HIS A 169 0.41 -6.47 3.99
N MET A 170 0.57 -5.14 4.01
CA MET A 170 0.89 -4.39 5.23
C MET A 170 -0.20 -4.55 6.28
N LEU A 171 -1.47 -4.38 5.91
CA LEU A 171 -2.59 -4.56 6.84
C LEU A 171 -2.64 -5.97 7.41
N MET A 172 -2.46 -7.00 6.57
CA MET A 172 -2.43 -8.40 7.02
C MET A 172 -1.25 -8.67 7.95
N ARG A 173 -0.05 -8.18 7.61
CA ARG A 173 1.14 -8.28 8.48
C ARG A 173 0.89 -7.64 9.84
N VAL A 174 0.28 -6.45 9.88
CA VAL A 174 -0.07 -5.76 11.13
C VAL A 174 -1.07 -6.59 11.94
N SER A 175 -2.12 -7.13 11.30
CA SER A 175 -3.09 -7.99 11.98
C SER A 175 -2.44 -9.24 12.60
N VAL A 176 -1.56 -9.93 11.85
CA VAL A 176 -0.81 -11.08 12.39
C VAL A 176 0.15 -10.65 13.48
N GLY A 177 0.82 -9.50 13.34
CA GLY A 177 1.72 -8.99 14.36
C GLY A 177 1.05 -8.69 15.70
N ILE A 178 -0.25 -8.35 15.69
CA ILE A 178 -1.05 -8.06 16.88
C ILE A 178 -1.64 -9.33 17.49
N HIS A 179 -2.31 -10.16 16.68
CA HIS A 179 -3.09 -11.31 17.17
C HIS A 179 -2.33 -12.65 17.16
N LYS A 180 -1.17 -12.70 16.50
CA LYS A 180 -0.29 -13.89 16.40
C LYS A 180 -1.08 -15.15 16.00
N ASP A 181 -1.15 -16.14 16.90
CA ASP A 181 -1.75 -17.46 16.65
C ASP A 181 -3.28 -17.44 16.46
N ASP A 182 -3.96 -16.37 16.90
CA ASP A 182 -5.42 -16.24 16.74
C ASP A 182 -5.81 -15.74 15.34
N ILE A 183 -5.84 -16.68 14.39
CA ILE A 183 -6.11 -16.40 12.97
C ILE A 183 -7.52 -15.84 12.73
N ASP A 184 -8.49 -16.21 13.56
CA ASP A 184 -9.86 -15.70 13.39
C ASP A 184 -9.93 -14.21 13.73
N SER A 185 -9.25 -13.79 14.82
CA SER A 185 -9.07 -12.38 15.15
C SER A 185 -8.20 -11.63 14.13
N VAL A 186 -7.15 -12.26 13.58
CA VAL A 186 -6.34 -11.69 12.48
C VAL A 186 -7.23 -11.30 11.31
N ILE A 187 -8.05 -12.23 10.81
CA ILE A 187 -8.90 -12.02 9.63
C ILE A 187 -9.95 -10.94 9.92
N LYS A 188 -10.55 -10.96 11.11
CA LYS A 188 -11.53 -9.96 11.53
C LYS A 188 -10.91 -8.55 11.54
N THR A 189 -9.75 -8.40 12.17
CA THR A 189 -9.02 -7.12 12.24
C THR A 189 -8.56 -6.67 10.86
N TYR A 190 -8.07 -7.58 10.01
CA TYR A 190 -7.72 -7.29 8.62
C TYR A 190 -8.93 -6.74 7.84
N HIS A 191 -10.09 -7.37 7.93
CA HIS A 191 -11.28 -6.91 7.23
C HIS A 191 -11.77 -5.55 7.76
N MET A 192 -11.73 -5.33 9.07
CA MET A 192 -12.11 -4.05 9.65
C MET A 192 -11.19 -2.90 9.19
N MET A 193 -9.87 -3.13 9.18
CA MET A 193 -8.90 -2.11 8.73
C MET A 193 -8.97 -1.89 7.21
N SER A 194 -9.05 -2.95 6.42
CA SER A 194 -9.08 -2.84 4.95
C SER A 194 -10.39 -2.22 4.44
N GLN A 195 -11.48 -2.30 5.21
CA GLN A 195 -12.74 -1.55 4.98
C GLN A 195 -12.75 -0.16 5.63
N ARG A 196 -11.65 0.26 6.27
CA ARG A 196 -11.48 1.59 6.90
C ARG A 196 -12.42 1.89 8.07
N TRP A 197 -12.89 0.86 8.76
CA TRP A 197 -13.64 1.08 10.02
C TRP A 197 -12.76 1.69 11.10
N PHE A 198 -11.47 1.34 11.11
CA PHE A 198 -10.46 1.98 11.96
C PHE A 198 -9.05 1.80 11.36
N THR A 199 -8.07 2.52 11.89
CA THR A 199 -6.65 2.32 11.62
C THR A 199 -5.87 2.32 12.93
N HIS A 200 -4.80 1.54 13.02
CA HIS A 200 -3.85 1.67 14.11
C HIS A 200 -2.96 2.91 13.95
N ALA A 201 -2.31 3.31 15.05
CA ALA A 201 -1.35 4.40 15.05
C ALA A 201 -0.13 4.08 14.17
N SER A 202 0.54 5.12 13.66
CA SER A 202 1.72 4.98 12.81
C SER A 202 2.77 3.99 13.32
N PRO A 203 3.27 4.06 14.58
CA PRO A 203 4.28 3.11 15.07
C PRO A 203 3.84 1.64 14.98
N THR A 204 2.55 1.36 15.18
CA THR A 204 2.00 0.01 14.99
C THR A 204 2.04 -0.42 13.54
N LEU A 205 1.63 0.44 12.60
CA LEU A 205 1.67 0.13 11.16
C LEU A 205 3.10 -0.12 10.64
N PHE A 206 4.08 0.59 11.21
CA PHE A 206 5.49 0.42 10.89
C PHE A 206 6.08 -0.88 11.45
N ASN A 207 5.88 -1.12 12.75
CA ASN A 207 6.70 -2.08 13.49
C ASN A 207 5.97 -3.38 13.82
N ALA A 208 4.65 -3.48 13.63
CA ALA A 208 3.96 -4.74 13.86
C ALA A 208 4.47 -5.82 12.89
N GLY A 209 4.85 -6.96 13.46
CA GLY A 209 5.39 -8.09 12.71
C GLY A 209 6.88 -8.01 12.36
N THR A 210 7.61 -6.96 12.78
CA THR A 210 9.06 -6.84 12.54
C THR A 210 9.86 -7.39 13.74
N PRO A 211 11.16 -7.75 13.57
CA PRO A 211 11.96 -8.38 14.63
C PRO A 211 12.11 -7.57 15.94
N ARG A 212 11.90 -6.25 15.88
CA ARG A 212 11.93 -5.36 17.04
C ARG A 212 10.70 -4.46 17.02
N PRO A 213 9.54 -4.95 17.48
CA PRO A 213 8.29 -4.22 17.35
C PRO A 213 8.20 -3.09 18.39
N GLN A 214 8.48 -1.85 17.98
CA GLN A 214 8.16 -0.65 18.77
C GLN A 214 6.76 -0.13 18.39
N VAL A 215 5.73 -0.65 19.06
CA VAL A 215 4.33 -0.37 18.69
C VAL A 215 3.70 0.82 19.44
N CYS A 216 4.37 1.36 20.46
CA CYS A 216 3.94 2.51 21.25
C CYS A 216 4.97 3.64 21.15
N VAL A 217 4.52 4.89 21.06
CA VAL A 217 5.37 6.11 21.01
C VAL A 217 5.28 6.94 22.29
N VAL A 218 4.41 6.57 23.24
CA VAL A 218 4.35 7.23 24.54
C VAL A 218 5.25 6.49 25.52
N GLU A 219 6.51 6.93 25.62
CA GLU A 219 7.34 6.64 26.79
C GLU A 219 6.94 7.62 27.88
N ALA A 220 6.18 7.15 28.87
CA ALA A 220 5.90 7.92 30.08
C ALA A 220 7.12 7.85 31.00
N ASP A 221 8.03 8.81 30.85
CA ASP A 221 9.01 9.11 31.91
C ASP A 221 8.27 9.79 33.07
N THR A 222 7.70 8.98 33.98
CA THR A 222 7.62 9.15 35.46
C THR A 222 6.45 8.36 36.07
N ASP A 223 6.81 7.55 37.08
CA ASP A 223 6.03 6.92 38.16
C ASP A 223 4.81 6.03 37.85
N SER A 224 5.02 4.74 38.14
CA SER A 224 4.10 3.67 38.61
C SER A 224 2.57 3.81 38.40
N ASP A 225 1.99 2.74 37.83
CA ASP A 225 0.61 2.27 38.05
C ASP A 225 -0.59 2.89 37.28
N SER A 226 -0.47 3.19 35.97
CA SER A 226 -1.68 3.65 35.22
C SER A 226 -1.90 3.18 33.78
N CYS A 227 -1.28 2.08 33.32
CA CYS A 227 -1.58 1.55 31.98
C CYS A 227 -2.95 0.85 31.87
N LEU A 228 -3.48 0.26 32.95
CA LEU A 228 -4.81 -0.36 32.91
C LEU A 228 -5.96 0.65 33.11
N SER A 229 -5.71 1.80 33.76
CA SER A 229 -6.76 2.80 34.01
C SER A 229 -7.06 3.62 32.76
N ALA A 230 -6.09 3.90 31.89
CA ALA A 230 -6.33 4.71 30.68
C ALA A 230 -7.25 4.04 29.63
N PHE A 231 -7.26 2.70 29.57
CA PHE A 231 -8.19 1.95 28.70
C PHE A 231 -9.59 1.79 29.31
N LEU A 232 -9.74 1.90 30.63
CA LEU A 232 -11.04 1.81 31.31
C LEU A 232 -11.72 3.18 31.45
N ASP A 233 -10.96 4.27 31.63
CA ASP A 233 -11.53 5.62 31.78
C ASP A 233 -11.96 6.27 30.46
N SER A 234 -11.39 5.84 29.32
CA SER A 234 -11.84 6.27 27.99
C SER A 234 -13.21 5.70 27.59
N GLY A 235 -13.78 4.80 28.42
CA GLY A 235 -15.18 4.38 28.33
C GLY A 235 -16.19 5.33 28.98
N GLN A 236 -15.77 6.37 29.71
CA GLN A 236 -16.69 7.25 30.45
C GLN A 236 -16.56 8.75 30.19
N GLN A 237 -15.59 9.24 29.43
CA GLN A 237 -15.53 10.68 29.08
C GLN A 237 -15.41 10.89 27.58
N GLY A 238 -16.52 11.31 26.98
CA GLY A 238 -16.58 11.63 25.56
C GLY A 238 -15.75 12.86 25.22
N MET A 239 -14.84 12.72 24.27
CA MET A 239 -14.46 13.75 23.29
C MET A 239 -13.83 13.11 22.05
N GLY A 240 -14.36 13.43 20.87
CA GLY A 240 -13.55 13.63 19.67
C GLY A 240 -13.15 12.41 18.82
N SER A 241 -14.06 11.48 18.54
CA SER A 241 -13.87 10.56 17.40
C SER A 241 -13.95 11.35 16.09
N THR A 242 -12.83 11.55 15.38
CA THR A 242 -12.83 11.95 13.97
C THR A 242 -13.25 10.75 13.12
N LEU A 243 -14.57 10.51 13.12
CA LEU A 243 -15.27 9.68 12.15
C LEU A 243 -15.14 10.33 10.77
N PHE A 244 -14.29 9.79 9.90
CA PHE A 244 -14.44 10.01 8.46
C PHE A 244 -15.68 9.22 8.01
N LYS A 245 -16.84 9.90 7.98
CA LYS A 245 -17.99 9.44 7.19
C LYS A 245 -17.76 9.88 5.74
N PRO A 246 -17.93 9.00 4.74
CA PRO A 246 -18.06 9.43 3.35
C PRO A 246 -19.42 10.12 3.16
N ASN A 247 -19.41 11.29 2.51
CA ASN A 247 -20.58 11.87 1.86
C ASN A 247 -20.78 11.21 0.50
#